data_AF-A0A347U5T7-F1
#
_entry.id   AF-A0A347U5T7-F1
#
_cell.length_a   1.000
_cell.length_b   1.000
_cell.length_c   1.000
_cell.angle_alpha   90.00
_cell.angle_beta   90.00
_cell.angle_gamma   90.00
#
_symmetry.space_group_name_H-M   'P 1'
#
loop_
_entity.id
_entity.type
_entity.pdbx_description
1 polymer ?
#
loop_
_entity_poly.entity_id
_entity_poly.type
_entity_poly.pdbx_seq_one_letter_code
_entity_poly.pdbx_strand_id
1 'polypeptide(L)'
;MSIFSEWFTEDEDDIFMGSPKSKFFDVTREASKEVVEDEIDKIIEKLAVLEMIISEDKDENFDINEFIKEYTLENSQKVKAMKKGLYVEFTGEIICRLDS
;
A
#
# COMPACT_ATOMS: atom_id res chain seq x y z
N MET A 1 8.61 -17.62 14.39
CA MET A 1 9.24 -16.30 14.60
C MET A 1 9.44 -15.70 13.23
N SER A 2 8.99 -14.47 13.07
CA SER A 2 8.47 -13.94 11.81
C SER A 2 9.56 -13.64 10.78
N ILE A 3 9.43 -14.24 9.59
CA ILE A 3 10.04 -13.75 8.32
C ILE A 3 9.74 -12.25 8.14
N PHE A 4 8.57 -11.81 8.61
CA PHE A 4 8.17 -10.39 8.63
C PHE A 4 8.98 -9.50 9.59
N SER A 5 9.55 -10.06 10.66
CA SER A 5 10.44 -9.32 11.57
C SER A 5 11.83 -9.20 10.96
N GLU A 6 12.33 -10.26 10.33
CA GLU A 6 13.61 -10.21 9.61
C GLU A 6 13.56 -9.19 8.45
N TRP A 7 12.41 -9.00 7.80
CA TRP A 7 12.22 -7.96 6.78
C TRP A 7 12.40 -6.52 7.32
N PHE A 8 12.12 -6.29 8.60
CA PHE A 8 12.24 -4.97 9.21
C PHE A 8 13.63 -4.67 9.78
N THR A 9 14.51 -5.68 9.95
CA THR A 9 15.65 -5.56 10.87
C THR A 9 17.05 -5.67 10.25
N GLU A 10 17.20 -5.98 8.96
CA GLU A 10 18.53 -5.98 8.33
C GLU A 10 18.68 -4.89 7.26
N ASP A 11 19.46 -3.89 7.67
CA ASP A 11 20.32 -3.02 6.88
C ASP A 11 19.73 -2.36 5.62
N GLU A 12 19.67 -1.03 5.72
CA GLU A 12 19.38 -0.08 4.65
C GLU A 12 20.29 -0.19 3.41
N ASP A 13 21.19 -1.17 3.29
CA ASP A 13 22.29 -1.07 2.33
C ASP A 13 22.58 -2.28 1.40
N ASP A 14 21.98 -3.48 1.46
CA ASP A 14 22.45 -4.53 0.50
C ASP A 14 21.51 -5.64 -0.01
N ILE A 15 20.18 -5.52 0.09
CA ILE A 15 19.22 -6.42 -0.62
C ILE A 15 18.24 -5.68 -1.55
N PHE A 16 18.22 -4.34 -1.47
CA PHE A 16 17.27 -3.49 -2.19
C PHE A 16 17.92 -2.74 -3.36
N MET A 17 18.30 -3.44 -4.44
CA MET A 17 18.48 -2.79 -5.75
C MET A 17 17.11 -2.37 -6.31
N GLY A 18 16.49 -1.35 -5.71
CA GLY A 18 15.22 -0.77 -6.16
C GLY A 18 14.28 -0.37 -5.02
N SER A 19 13.54 0.74 -5.21
CA SER A 19 12.53 1.16 -4.23
C SER A 19 11.37 0.15 -4.14
N PRO A 20 10.69 0.01 -2.98
CA PRO A 20 9.52 -0.89 -2.83
C PRO A 20 8.44 -0.67 -3.89
N LYS A 21 8.29 0.57 -4.35
CA LYS A 21 7.43 0.95 -5.48
C LYS A 21 7.82 0.21 -6.77
N SER A 22 9.11 0.17 -7.09
CA SER A 22 9.62 -0.50 -8.30
C SER A 22 9.27 -1.97 -8.27
N LYS A 23 9.55 -2.65 -7.16
CA LYS A 23 9.26 -4.08 -6.99
C LYS A 23 7.77 -4.40 -7.11
N PHE A 24 6.90 -3.57 -6.52
CA PHE A 24 5.45 -3.74 -6.69
C PHE A 24 5.04 -3.70 -8.17
N PHE A 25 5.55 -2.74 -8.94
CA PHE A 25 5.27 -2.64 -10.37
C PHE A 25 5.90 -3.75 -11.20
N ASP A 26 7.07 -4.24 -10.81
CA ASP A 26 7.73 -5.37 -11.47
C ASP A 26 6.90 -6.65 -11.23
N VAL A 27 6.49 -6.91 -9.99
CA VAL A 27 5.68 -8.08 -9.64
C VAL A 27 4.29 -8.02 -10.28
N THR A 28 3.63 -6.86 -10.32
CA THR A 28 2.34 -6.73 -11.03
C THR A 28 2.47 -6.91 -12.54
N ARG A 29 3.66 -6.74 -13.14
CA ARG A 29 3.90 -7.00 -14.57
C ARG A 29 4.17 -8.46 -14.86
N GLU A 30 4.84 -9.15 -13.94
CA GLU A 30 5.16 -10.57 -14.06
C GLU A 30 3.99 -11.48 -13.64
N ALA A 31 3.13 -11.00 -12.73
CA ALA A 31 1.98 -11.73 -12.23
C ALA A 31 0.85 -11.89 -13.27
N SER A 32 0.00 -12.89 -13.07
CA SER A 32 -1.20 -13.09 -13.89
C SER A 32 -2.18 -11.92 -13.76
N LYS A 33 -2.77 -11.50 -14.90
CA LYS A 33 -3.70 -10.36 -14.98
C LYS A 33 -4.87 -10.48 -13.98
N GLU A 34 -5.42 -11.67 -13.82
CA GLU A 34 -6.52 -11.95 -12.88
C GLU A 34 -6.10 -11.69 -11.42
N VAL A 35 -4.93 -12.18 -11.01
CA VAL A 35 -4.40 -11.95 -9.64
C VAL A 35 -4.19 -10.47 -9.39
N VAL A 36 -3.66 -9.75 -10.38
CA VAL A 36 -3.43 -8.31 -10.27
C VAL A 36 -4.74 -7.54 -10.20
N GLU A 37 -5.73 -7.91 -11.01
CA GLU A 37 -7.05 -7.28 -11.01
C GLU A 37 -7.77 -7.50 -9.66
N ASP A 38 -7.75 -8.71 -9.13
CA ASP A 38 -8.31 -9.02 -7.80
C ASP A 38 -7.63 -8.23 -6.68
N GLU A 39 -6.30 -8.13 -6.69
CA GLU A 39 -5.57 -7.35 -5.69
C GLU A 39 -5.85 -5.85 -5.80
N ILE A 40 -5.96 -5.32 -7.02
CA ILE A 40 -6.35 -3.93 -7.23
C ILE A 40 -7.77 -3.67 -6.73
N ASP A 41 -8.72 -4.58 -6.99
CA ASP A 41 -10.10 -4.44 -6.54
C ASP A 41 -10.20 -4.36 -5.01
N LYS A 42 -9.48 -5.23 -4.29
CA LYS A 42 -9.35 -5.15 -2.82
C LYS A 42 -8.81 -3.81 -2.33
N ILE A 43 -7.82 -3.23 -3.03
CA ILE A 43 -7.25 -1.92 -2.68
C ILE A 43 -8.30 -0.83 -2.85
N ILE A 44 -9.08 -0.89 -3.93
CA ILE A 44 -10.16 0.06 -4.21
C ILE A 44 -11.28 -0.08 -3.18
N GLU A 45 -11.69 -1.30 -2.83
CA GLU A 45 -12.70 -1.55 -1.79
C GLU A 45 -12.24 -0.99 -0.44
N LYS A 46 -10.99 -1.24 -0.05
CA LYS A 46 -10.41 -0.68 1.19
C LYS A 46 -10.42 0.85 1.17
N LEU A 47 -10.13 1.48 0.03
CA LEU A 47 -10.19 2.93 -0.12
C LEU A 47 -11.63 3.46 0.03
N ALA A 48 -12.60 2.83 -0.62
CA ALA A 48 -14.01 3.20 -0.51
C ALA A 48 -14.52 3.11 0.93
N VAL A 49 -14.17 2.02 1.65
CA VAL A 49 -14.53 1.86 3.06
C VAL A 49 -13.89 2.96 3.93
N LEU A 50 -12.61 3.30 3.69
CA LEU A 50 -11.95 4.38 4.43
C LEU A 50 -12.60 5.74 4.16
N GLU A 51 -12.96 6.03 2.91
CA GLU A 51 -13.67 7.26 2.56
C GLU A 51 -15.05 7.32 3.24
N MET A 52 -15.78 6.21 3.28
CA MET A 52 -17.05 6.10 3.99
C MET A 52 -16.88 6.35 5.49
N ILE A 53 -15.92 5.69 6.15
CA ILE A 53 -15.65 5.86 7.59
C ILE A 53 -15.28 7.31 7.93
N ILE A 54 -14.44 7.94 7.10
CA ILE A 54 -14.02 9.33 7.33
C ILE A 54 -15.19 10.31 7.13
N SER A 55 -16.14 9.96 6.25
CA SER A 55 -17.30 10.78 5.92
C SER A 55 -18.53 10.52 6.81
N GLU A 56 -18.56 9.38 7.53
CA GLU A 56 -19.72 8.92 8.32
C GLU A 56 -20.15 9.92 9.41
N ASP A 57 -19.19 10.61 10.03
CA ASP A 57 -19.42 11.61 11.08
C ASP A 57 -19.27 13.06 10.58
N LYS A 58 -19.29 13.30 9.27
CA LYS A 58 -19.01 14.62 8.69
C LYS A 58 -20.19 15.20 7.92
N ASP A 59 -20.21 16.53 7.88
CA ASP A 59 -21.26 17.32 7.24
C ASP A 59 -21.24 17.14 5.71
N GLU A 60 -22.36 17.41 5.03
CA GLU A 60 -22.49 17.23 3.57
C GLU A 60 -21.48 18.07 2.77
N ASN A 61 -20.90 19.12 3.39
CA ASN A 61 -19.87 19.97 2.81
C ASN A 61 -18.44 19.50 3.09
N PHE A 62 -18.23 18.32 3.66
CA PHE A 62 -16.88 17.81 3.93
C PHE A 62 -16.19 17.36 2.64
N ASP A 63 -15.15 18.09 2.25
CA ASP A 63 -14.26 17.67 1.17
C ASP A 63 -13.13 16.77 1.71
N ILE A 64 -13.29 15.46 1.49
CA ILE A 64 -12.29 14.47 1.88
C ILE A 64 -10.95 14.66 1.15
N ASN A 65 -10.95 15.18 -0.08
CA ASN A 65 -9.73 15.39 -0.85
C ASN A 65 -8.88 16.51 -0.24
N GLU A 66 -9.54 17.58 0.21
CA GLU A 66 -8.87 18.68 0.90
C GLU A 66 -8.26 18.20 2.23
N PHE A 67 -9.02 17.43 3.00
CA PHE A 67 -8.54 16.83 4.25
C PHE A 67 -7.35 15.88 4.05
N ILE A 68 -7.41 14.99 3.05
CA ILE A 68 -6.30 14.08 2.71
C ILE A 68 -5.06 14.89 2.32
N LYS A 69 -5.22 15.98 1.56
CA LYS A 69 -4.13 16.83 1.10
C LYS A 69 -3.44 17.53 2.27
N GLU A 70 -4.20 18.14 3.18
CA GLU A 70 -3.67 18.75 4.39
C GLU A 70 -2.93 17.73 5.26
N TYR A 71 -3.58 16.60 5.55
CA TYR A 71 -2.98 15.52 6.35
C TYR A 71 -1.68 15.01 5.73
N THR A 72 -1.63 14.89 4.40
CA THR A 72 -0.43 14.47 3.66
C THR A 72 0.70 15.49 3.75
N LEU A 73 0.39 16.79 3.72
CA LEU A 73 1.40 17.83 3.88
C LEU A 73 1.99 17.82 5.29
N GLU A 74 1.13 17.75 6.31
CA GLU A 74 1.54 17.74 7.72
C GLU A 74 2.30 16.47 8.11
N ASN A 75 1.93 15.32 7.53
CA ASN A 75 2.47 14.01 7.90
C ASN A 75 3.28 13.37 6.76
N SER A 76 3.84 14.17 5.86
CA SER A 76 4.49 13.71 4.61
C SER A 76 5.49 12.56 4.80
N GLN A 77 6.30 12.58 5.86
CA GLN A 77 7.23 11.50 6.18
C GLN A 77 6.52 10.20 6.60
N LYS A 78 5.49 10.29 7.46
CA LYS A 78 4.70 9.14 7.90
C LYS A 78 3.91 8.54 6.75
N VAL A 79 3.32 9.39 5.89
CA VAL A 79 2.63 8.93 4.68
C VAL A 79 3.59 8.22 3.75
N LYS A 80 4.82 8.73 3.57
CA LYS A 80 5.85 8.07 2.76
C LYS A 80 6.25 6.71 3.34
N ALA A 81 6.37 6.59 4.66
CA ALA A 81 6.67 5.32 5.34
C ALA A 81 5.52 4.31 5.20
N MET A 82 4.28 4.74 5.47
CA MET A 82 3.08 3.91 5.27
C MET A 82 2.96 3.45 3.81
N LYS A 83 3.18 4.34 2.85
CA LYS A 83 3.15 4.00 1.42
C LYS A 83 4.20 2.95 1.05
N LYS A 84 5.40 2.99 1.63
CA LYS A 84 6.41 1.94 1.45
C LYS A 84 5.93 0.59 2.02
N GLY A 85 5.34 0.60 3.22
CA GLY A 85 4.78 -0.59 3.86
C GLY A 85 3.68 -1.23 3.03
N LEU A 86 2.73 -0.43 2.53
CA LEU A 86 1.65 -0.91 1.68
C LEU A 86 2.17 -1.54 0.37
N TYR A 87 3.19 -0.95 -0.27
CA TYR A 87 3.80 -1.56 -1.45
C TYR A 87 4.40 -2.94 -1.14
N VAL A 88 5.03 -3.08 0.02
CA VAL A 88 5.59 -4.36 0.47
C VAL A 88 4.49 -5.39 0.73
N GLU A 89 3.44 -5.00 1.45
CA GLU A 89 2.28 -5.84 1.78
C GLU A 89 1.61 -6.37 0.51
N PHE A 90 1.24 -5.48 -0.42
CA PHE A 90 0.59 -5.88 -1.67
C PHE A 90 1.51 -6.71 -2.57
N THR A 91 2.82 -6.41 -2.59
CA THR A 91 3.79 -7.26 -3.31
C THR A 91 3.81 -8.67 -2.72
N GLY A 92 3.76 -8.79 -1.39
CA GLY A 92 3.64 -10.08 -0.69
C GLY A 92 2.36 -10.83 -1.02
N GLU A 93 1.20 -10.16 -1.03
CA GLU A 93 -0.08 -10.78 -1.40
C GLU A 93 -0.07 -11.35 -2.82
N ILE A 94 0.47 -10.59 -3.78
CA ILE A 94 0.59 -11.04 -5.17
C ILE A 94 1.54 -12.24 -5.27
N ILE A 95 2.72 -12.20 -4.63
CA ILE A 95 3.69 -13.30 -4.66
C ILE A 95 3.11 -14.58 -4.05
N CYS A 96 2.46 -14.48 -2.89
CA CYS A 96 1.84 -15.64 -2.22
C CYS A 96 0.79 -16.33 -3.11
N ARG A 97 0.05 -15.56 -3.92
CA ARG A 97 -0.92 -16.11 -4.87
C ARG A 97 -0.30 -16.71 -6.13
N LEU A 98 0.91 -16.30 -6.51
CA LEU A 98 1.62 -16.88 -7.66
C LEU A 98 2.27 -18.23 -7.36
N ASP A 99 2.62 -18.47 -6.09
CA ASP A 99 3.27 -19.71 -5.63
C ASP A 99 2.26 -20.79 -5.16
N SER A 100 0.96 -20.48 -5.20
CA SER A 100 -0.16 -21.38 -4.85
C SER A 100 -0.87 -21.91 -6.09
#